data_AF-A0A015KWI5-F1
#
_entry.id   AF-A0A015KWI5-F1
#
_cell.length_a   1.000
_cell.length_b   1.000
_cell.length_c   1.000
_cell.angle_alpha   90.00
_cell.angle_beta   90.00
_cell.angle_gamma   90.00
#
_symmetry.space_group_name_H-M   'P 1'
#
loop_
_entity.id
_entity.type
_entity.pdbx_description
1 polymer ?
#
loop_
_entity_poly.entity_id
_entity_poly.type
_entity_poly.pdbx_seq_one_letter_code
_entity_poly.pdbx_strand_id
1 'polypeptide(L)'
;MKDLLTLSRFCFLSLLTDFSLYVVDWALTWHSLLFQPKFDDSFTLTNASKHYTLKFQLFLEDLPTLEFLKRTRPDLYIEIFTCRSCEDQLEDFMHLFICKKRRCKMQLILNSYMHHLLVKIKKTGINANRDYSCQIDRITFLPCWMFSSTS
;
A
#
# COMPACT_ATOMS: atom_id res chain seq x y z
N MET A 1 18.76 4.34 -10.45
CA MET A 1 18.65 3.30 -9.39
C MET A 1 19.19 3.79 -8.06
N LYS A 2 20.39 4.40 -7.99
CA LYS A 2 20.92 5.01 -6.75
C LYS A 2 19.94 6.03 -6.13
N ASP A 3 19.32 6.88 -6.95
CA ASP A 3 18.41 7.95 -6.48
C ASP A 3 17.05 7.43 -5.98
N LEU A 4 16.65 6.21 -6.39
CA LEU A 4 15.44 5.55 -5.90
C LEU A 4 15.69 4.93 -4.52
N LEU A 5 16.87 4.36 -4.30
CA LEU A 5 17.27 3.75 -3.02
C LEU A 5 17.49 4.77 -1.91
N THR A 6 17.66 6.05 -2.24
CA THR A 6 17.76 7.16 -1.27
C THR A 6 16.41 7.66 -0.77
N LEU A 7 15.28 7.16 -1.30
CA LEU A 7 13.95 7.54 -0.83
C LEU A 7 13.68 6.91 0.54
N SER A 8 13.22 7.73 1.49
CA SER A 8 12.95 7.39 2.90
C SER A 8 12.09 6.14 3.10
N ARG A 9 11.19 5.84 2.15
CA ARG A 9 10.31 4.67 2.22
C ARG A 9 11.05 3.34 2.14
N PHE A 10 12.20 3.27 1.48
CA PHE A 10 13.03 2.05 1.48
C PHE A 10 13.71 1.83 2.84
N CYS A 11 13.82 2.88 3.67
CA CYS A 11 14.27 2.78 5.06
C CYS A 11 13.19 2.25 6.02
N PHE A 12 11.90 2.27 5.65
CA PHE A 12 10.85 1.66 6.48
C PHE A 12 10.80 0.14 6.31
N LEU A 13 11.08 -0.36 5.10
CA LEU A 13 11.20 -1.79 4.82
C LEU A 13 12.38 -2.44 5.57
N SER A 14 13.40 -1.66 5.90
CA SER A 14 14.52 -2.12 6.73
C SER A 14 14.17 -2.34 8.20
N LEU A 15 12.99 -1.90 8.65
CA LEU A 15 12.47 -2.19 10.00
C LEU A 15 11.76 -3.55 10.08
N LEU A 16 11.51 -4.23 8.94
CA LEU A 16 10.70 -5.44 8.90
C LEU A 16 11.50 -6.75 8.98
N THR A 17 12.83 -6.78 8.74
CA THR A 17 13.74 -7.92 9.08
C THR A 17 15.21 -7.64 8.70
N ASP A 18 16.11 -8.48 9.26
CA ASP A 18 17.58 -8.51 9.12
C ASP A 18 18.16 -7.92 7.80
N PHE A 19 18.96 -6.85 7.96
CA PHE A 19 19.56 -6.04 6.90
C PHE A 19 20.47 -6.82 5.93
N SER A 20 20.95 -8.00 6.33
CA SER A 20 21.95 -8.77 5.56
C SER A 20 21.37 -9.53 4.35
N LEU A 21 20.04 -9.65 4.25
CA LEU A 21 19.37 -10.48 3.23
C LEU A 21 18.41 -9.72 2.30
N TYR A 22 18.15 -8.43 2.54
CA TYR A 22 17.10 -7.70 1.84
C TYR A 22 17.63 -6.86 0.68
N VAL A 23 17.83 -7.49 -0.47
CA VAL A 23 17.94 -6.78 -1.75
C VAL A 23 16.53 -6.61 -2.29
N VAL A 24 16.12 -5.37 -2.55
CA VAL A 24 14.88 -5.10 -3.29
C VAL A 24 14.98 -5.80 -4.64
N ASP A 25 14.12 -6.80 -4.86
CA ASP A 25 13.99 -7.45 -6.16
C ASP A 25 13.32 -6.49 -7.14
N TRP A 26 14.12 -5.73 -7.86
CA TRP A 26 13.65 -4.74 -8.83
C TRP A 26 12.92 -5.38 -10.01
N ALA A 27 13.30 -6.60 -10.41
CA ALA A 27 12.62 -7.30 -11.48
C ALA A 27 11.20 -7.67 -11.05
N LEU A 28 11.05 -8.24 -9.84
CA LEU A 28 9.75 -8.57 -9.27
C LEU A 28 8.91 -7.31 -8.98
N THR A 29 9.54 -6.24 -8.49
CA THR A 29 8.89 -4.95 -8.25
C THR A 29 8.31 -4.39 -9.54
N TRP A 30 9.11 -4.34 -10.60
CA TRP A 30 8.68 -3.81 -11.89
C TRP A 30 7.60 -4.68 -12.54
N HIS A 31 7.77 -6.00 -12.47
CA HIS A 31 6.74 -6.94 -12.88
C HIS A 31 5.41 -6.68 -12.16
N SER A 32 5.44 -6.47 -10.85
CA SER A 32 4.24 -6.21 -10.03
C SER A 32 3.60 -4.86 -10.37
N LEU A 33 4.39 -3.80 -10.60
CA LEU A 33 3.88 -2.49 -10.99
C LEU A 33 3.26 -2.49 -12.38
N LEU A 34 3.88 -3.21 -13.33
CA LEU A 34 3.40 -3.31 -14.70
C LEU A 34 2.27 -4.33 -14.88
N PHE A 35 2.08 -5.24 -13.92
CA PHE A 35 1.02 -6.24 -13.98
C PHE A 35 -0.37 -5.59 -14.13
N GLN A 36 -1.07 -5.93 -15.20
CA GLN A 36 -2.45 -5.55 -15.44
C GLN A 36 -3.33 -6.79 -15.23
N PRO A 37 -4.17 -6.82 -14.18
CA PRO A 37 -5.10 -7.93 -14.02
C PRO A 37 -6.13 -7.89 -15.16
N LYS A 38 -6.64 -9.06 -15.52
CA LYS A 38 -7.84 -9.14 -16.36
C LYS A 38 -9.03 -8.74 -15.50
N PHE A 39 -9.64 -7.61 -15.83
CA PHE A 39 -10.86 -7.15 -15.21
C PHE A 39 -12.07 -7.71 -15.97
N ASP A 40 -13.24 -7.70 -15.33
CA ASP A 40 -14.49 -8.05 -15.99
C ASP A 40 -14.96 -6.96 -16.97
N ASP A 41 -16.02 -7.23 -17.73
CA ASP A 41 -16.54 -6.33 -18.76
C ASP A 41 -17.09 -5.01 -18.20
N SER A 42 -17.29 -4.89 -16.87
CA SER A 42 -17.72 -3.65 -16.23
C SER A 42 -16.58 -2.64 -16.07
N PHE A 43 -15.33 -3.08 -16.25
CA PHE A 43 -14.16 -2.27 -15.97
C PHE A 43 -13.68 -1.48 -17.19
N THR A 44 -13.93 -0.17 -17.16
CA THR A 44 -13.62 0.71 -18.30
C THR A 44 -12.11 0.97 -18.46
N LEU A 45 -11.71 1.43 -19.65
CA LEU A 45 -10.36 1.92 -19.93
C LEU A 45 -9.93 3.02 -18.94
N THR A 46 -10.86 3.91 -18.56
CA THR A 46 -10.62 4.95 -17.56
C THR A 46 -10.30 4.36 -16.19
N ASN A 47 -11.01 3.30 -15.78
CA ASN A 47 -10.73 2.60 -14.53
C ASN A 47 -9.35 1.94 -14.56
N ALA A 48 -8.97 1.34 -15.69
CA ALA A 48 -7.64 0.72 -15.88
C ALA A 48 -6.52 1.75 -15.77
N SER A 49 -6.69 2.89 -16.44
CA SER A 49 -5.74 4.01 -16.36
C SER A 49 -5.60 4.52 -14.92
N LYS A 50 -6.72 4.76 -14.23
CA LYS A 50 -6.70 5.19 -12.81
C LYS A 50 -6.01 4.18 -11.91
N HIS A 51 -6.31 2.89 -12.07
CA HIS A 51 -5.69 1.82 -11.29
C HIS A 51 -4.17 1.73 -11.57
N TYR A 52 -3.76 1.88 -12.82
CA TYR A 52 -2.35 1.95 -13.19
C TYR A 52 -1.65 3.13 -12.51
N THR A 53 -2.19 4.34 -12.66
CA THR A 53 -1.63 5.55 -12.03
C THR A 53 -1.55 5.41 -10.51
N LEU A 54 -2.58 4.88 -9.86
CA LEU A 54 -2.61 4.69 -8.41
C LEU A 54 -1.47 3.78 -7.92
N LYS A 55 -1.14 2.70 -8.65
CA LYS A 55 0.00 1.84 -8.29
C LYS A 55 1.30 2.62 -8.23
N PHE A 56 1.54 3.48 -9.23
CA PHE A 56 2.75 4.31 -9.27
C PHE A 56 2.74 5.39 -8.20
N GLN A 57 1.60 6.03 -7.95
CA GLN A 57 1.47 7.02 -6.87
C GLN A 57 1.76 6.40 -5.52
N LEU A 58 1.20 5.21 -5.23
CA LEU A 58 1.52 4.46 -4.01
C LEU A 58 3.00 4.08 -3.95
N PHE A 59 3.56 3.65 -5.09
CA PHE A 59 4.97 3.28 -5.23
C PHE A 59 5.93 4.47 -5.25
N LEU A 60 5.49 5.71 -5.41
CA LEU A 60 6.39 6.87 -5.36
C LEU A 60 6.10 7.79 -4.18
N GLU A 61 5.10 7.45 -3.36
CA GLU A 61 4.54 8.31 -2.31
C GLU A 61 3.87 9.60 -2.86
N ASP A 62 3.55 9.60 -4.15
CA ASP A 62 2.94 10.72 -4.87
C ASP A 62 1.40 10.71 -4.77
N LEU A 63 0.85 10.20 -3.66
CA LEU A 63 -0.56 10.42 -3.39
C LEU A 63 -0.79 11.91 -3.12
N PRO A 64 -1.93 12.48 -3.56
CA PRO A 64 -2.23 13.88 -3.36
C PRO A 64 -2.51 14.19 -1.88
N THR A 65 -1.45 14.45 -1.12
CA THR A 65 -1.54 15.02 0.24
C THR A 65 -2.00 16.47 0.16
N LEU A 66 -2.51 17.03 1.27
CA LEU A 66 -2.83 18.46 1.34
C LEU A 66 -1.64 19.34 0.96
N GLU A 67 -0.41 18.94 1.29
CA GLU A 67 0.79 19.65 0.88
C GLU A 67 1.00 19.64 -0.64
N PHE A 68 0.86 18.47 -1.27
CA PHE A 68 0.96 18.34 -2.72
C PHE A 68 -0.15 19.12 -3.44
N LEU A 69 -1.38 19.04 -2.94
CA LEU A 69 -2.53 19.75 -3.46
C LEU A 69 -2.38 21.27 -3.36
N LYS A 70 -1.80 21.78 -2.26
CA LYS A 70 -1.44 23.19 -2.14
C LYS A 70 -0.42 23.64 -3.19
N ARG A 71 0.63 22.85 -3.42
CA ARG A 71 1.65 23.19 -4.42
C ARG A 71 1.06 23.29 -5.84
N THR A 72 0.07 22.45 -6.14
CA THR A 72 -0.56 22.40 -7.46
C THR A 72 -1.72 23.40 -7.62
N ARG A 73 -2.49 23.68 -6.57
CA ARG A 73 -3.65 24.59 -6.55
C ARG A 73 -3.71 25.43 -5.26
N PRO A 74 -2.79 26.38 -5.07
CA PRO A 74 -2.74 27.20 -3.87
C PRO A 74 -3.97 28.11 -3.70
N ASP A 75 -4.70 28.36 -4.79
CA ASP A 75 -5.97 29.08 -4.82
C ASP A 75 -7.12 28.32 -4.13
N LEU A 76 -7.06 26.98 -4.11
CA LEU A 76 -8.09 26.12 -3.53
C LEU A 76 -7.71 25.58 -2.14
N TYR A 77 -6.42 25.32 -1.92
CA TYR A 77 -5.92 24.69 -0.70
C TYR A 77 -5.15 25.72 0.14
N ILE A 78 -5.83 26.22 1.18
CA ILE A 78 -5.30 27.16 2.18
C ILE A 78 -4.30 26.46 3.11
N GLU A 79 -3.61 27.19 4.00
CA GLU A 79 -2.59 26.73 4.96
C GLU A 79 -3.06 25.71 6.02
N ILE A 80 -4.27 25.14 5.89
CA ILE A 80 -4.73 24.07 6.75
C ILE A 80 -4.21 22.75 6.20
N PHE A 81 -3.08 22.30 6.74
CA PHE A 81 -2.50 21.00 6.44
C PHE A 81 -2.96 19.89 7.38
N THR A 82 -3.86 20.19 8.32
CA THR A 82 -4.42 19.15 9.19
C THR A 82 -5.33 18.23 8.41
N CYS A 83 -5.26 16.93 8.68
CA CYS A 83 -6.04 15.93 7.99
C CYS A 83 -7.54 16.21 8.12
N ARG A 84 -8.24 16.26 6.99
CA ARG A 84 -9.68 16.59 6.95
C ARG A 84 -10.57 15.57 7.65
N SER A 85 -10.05 14.39 7.99
CA SER A 85 -10.83 13.39 8.69
C SER A 85 -10.71 13.49 10.20
N CYS A 86 -9.55 13.88 10.74
CA CYS A 86 -9.32 13.93 12.19
C CYS A 86 -9.15 15.35 12.75
N GLU A 87 -8.83 16.32 11.89
CA GLU A 87 -8.62 17.74 12.20
C GLU A 87 -7.54 18.01 13.28
N ASP A 88 -6.69 17.02 13.54
CA ASP A 88 -5.83 16.97 14.73
C ASP A 88 -4.33 16.87 14.40
N GLN A 89 -3.99 16.17 13.31
CA GLN A 89 -2.60 15.92 12.91
C GLN A 89 -2.40 16.41 11.48
N LEU A 90 -1.15 16.77 11.14
CA LEU A 90 -0.78 17.11 9.77
C LEU A 90 -1.03 15.91 8.84
N GLU A 91 -1.57 16.17 7.65
CA GLU A 91 -1.79 15.17 6.63
C GLU A 91 -0.53 15.00 5.78
N ASP A 92 0.30 14.04 6.18
CA ASP A 92 1.36 13.49 5.34
C ASP A 92 0.90 12.18 4.66
N PHE A 93 1.78 11.62 3.83
CA PHE A 93 1.52 10.37 3.11
C PHE A 93 1.11 9.23 4.05
N MET A 94 1.76 9.10 5.21
CA MET A 94 1.49 8.03 6.17
C MET A 94 0.15 8.24 6.88
N HIS A 95 -0.14 9.48 7.28
CA HIS A 95 -1.37 9.85 7.97
C HIS A 95 -2.61 9.51 7.14
N LEU A 96 -2.54 9.57 5.80
CA LEU A 96 -3.63 9.14 4.92
C LEU A 96 -4.13 7.72 5.24
N PHE A 97 -3.21 6.83 5.64
CA PHE A 97 -3.51 5.43 5.94
C PHE A 97 -3.77 5.18 7.43
N ILE A 98 -3.02 5.82 8.32
CA ILE A 98 -3.07 5.54 9.76
C ILE A 98 -4.01 6.46 10.56
N CYS A 99 -4.64 7.44 9.90
CA CYS A 99 -5.57 8.38 10.51
C CYS A 99 -6.63 7.67 11.36
N LYS A 100 -6.73 8.04 12.65
CA LYS A 100 -7.64 7.41 13.62
C LYS A 100 -9.09 7.32 13.15
N LYS A 101 -9.57 8.34 12.43
CA LYS A 101 -10.95 8.41 11.91
C LYS A 101 -11.18 7.57 10.64
N ARG A 102 -10.10 7.13 9.96
CA ARG A 102 -10.15 6.24 8.79
C ARG A 102 -9.80 4.78 9.14
N ARG A 103 -9.18 4.53 10.30
CA ARG A 103 -8.69 3.20 10.71
C ARG A 103 -9.70 2.08 10.55
N CYS A 104 -10.96 2.26 10.97
CA CYS A 104 -11.95 1.19 10.84
C CYS A 104 -12.15 0.76 9.38
N LYS A 105 -12.25 1.73 8.45
CA LYS A 105 -12.37 1.44 7.02
C LYS A 105 -11.09 0.79 6.48
N MET A 106 -9.92 1.30 6.89
CA MET A 106 -8.65 0.73 6.43
C MET A 106 -8.45 -0.70 6.95
N GLN A 107 -8.82 -0.99 8.19
CA GLN A 107 -8.79 -2.33 8.75
C GLN A 107 -9.71 -3.28 8.00
N LEU A 108 -10.91 -2.84 7.60
CA LEU A 108 -11.81 -3.64 6.77
C LEU A 108 -11.18 -3.98 5.41
N ILE A 109 -10.49 -3.01 4.78
CA ILE A 109 -9.77 -3.23 3.52
C ILE A 109 -8.64 -4.25 3.72
N LEU A 110 -7.82 -4.08 4.77
CA LEU A 110 -6.73 -5.00 5.11
C LEU A 110 -7.24 -6.43 5.36
N ASN A 111 -8.32 -6.58 6.13
CA ASN A 111 -8.92 -7.88 6.41
C ASN A 111 -9.47 -8.56 5.15
N SER A 112 -10.14 -7.79 4.29
CA SER A 112 -10.65 -8.27 3.00
C SER A 112 -9.52 -8.72 2.09
N TYR A 113 -8.44 -7.93 2.02
CA TYR A 113 -7.27 -8.26 1.22
C TYR A 113 -6.52 -9.49 1.75
N MET A 114 -6.30 -9.56 3.07
CA MET A 114 -5.70 -10.72 3.72
C MET A 114 -6.49 -11.99 3.39
N HIS A 115 -7.81 -11.95 3.55
CA HIS A 115 -8.67 -13.08 3.20
C HIS A 115 -8.51 -13.49 1.72
N HIS A 116 -8.56 -12.51 0.80
CA HIS A 116 -8.39 -12.76 -0.62
C HIS A 116 -7.03 -13.39 -0.95
N LEU A 117 -5.96 -12.87 -0.36
CA LEU A 117 -4.60 -13.37 -0.52
C LEU A 117 -4.50 -14.83 -0.07
N LEU A 118 -5.01 -15.15 1.12
CA LEU A 118 -5.01 -16.50 1.66
C LEU A 118 -5.78 -17.48 0.77
N VAL A 119 -6.95 -17.08 0.25
CA VAL A 119 -7.73 -17.88 -0.69
C VAL A 119 -6.93 -18.15 -1.97
N LYS A 120 -6.26 -17.13 -2.52
CA LYS A 120 -5.42 -17.28 -3.71
C LYS A 120 -4.24 -18.22 -3.48
N ILE A 121 -3.52 -18.08 -2.36
CA ILE A 121 -2.38 -18.95 -2.01
C ILE A 121 -2.83 -20.40 -1.89
N LYS A 122 -3.93 -20.66 -1.18
CA LYS A 122 -4.51 -22.01 -1.05
C LYS A 122 -4.85 -22.61 -2.42
N LYS A 123 -5.54 -21.83 -3.27
CA LYS A 123 -5.90 -22.26 -4.63
C LYS A 123 -4.66 -22.57 -5.47
N THR A 124 -3.62 -21.74 -5.40
CA THR A 124 -2.36 -21.99 -6.12
C THR A 124 -1.60 -23.21 -5.58
N GLY A 125 -1.67 -23.48 -4.27
CA GLY A 125 -1.11 -24.68 -3.66
C GLY A 125 -1.75 -25.96 -4.19
N ILE A 126 -3.09 -26.00 -4.20
CA ILE A 126 -3.85 -27.12 -4.76
C ILE A 126 -3.47 -27.36 -6.23
N ASN A 127 -3.47 -26.30 -7.05
CA ASN A 127 -3.12 -26.40 -8.47
C ASN A 127 -1.67 -26.86 -8.71
N ALA A 128 -0.74 -26.52 -7.82
CA ALA A 128 0.66 -26.89 -7.93
C ALA A 128 0.99 -28.23 -7.24
N ASN A 129 0.01 -28.90 -6.64
CA ASN A 129 0.21 -30.05 -5.75
C ASN A 129 1.28 -29.78 -4.67
N ARG A 130 1.23 -28.59 -4.06
CA ARG A 130 2.14 -28.14 -3.00
C ARG A 130 1.37 -27.63 -1.80
N ASP A 131 1.82 -27.99 -0.61
CA ASP A 131 1.29 -27.45 0.64
C ASP A 131 2.00 -26.13 1.00
N TYR A 132 1.20 -25.07 1.16
CA TYR A 132 1.65 -23.74 1.58
C TYR A 132 1.14 -23.35 2.98
N SER A 133 0.68 -24.30 3.79
CA SER A 133 0.08 -24.03 5.11
C SER A 133 1.03 -23.27 6.03
N CYS A 134 2.31 -23.66 6.08
CA CYS A 134 3.32 -22.96 6.89
C CYS A 134 3.51 -21.48 6.46
N GLN A 135 3.48 -21.19 5.15
CA GLN A 135 3.59 -19.83 4.64
C GLN A 135 2.34 -19.01 4.93
N ILE A 136 1.16 -19.64 4.84
CA ILE A 136 -0.12 -19.03 5.22
C ILE A 136 -0.10 -18.62 6.69
N ASP A 137 0.36 -19.49 7.57
CA ASP A 137 0.47 -19.19 9.01
C ASP A 137 1.40 -18.00 9.22
N ARG A 138 2.61 -18.05 8.65
CA ARG A 138 3.59 -16.95 8.73
C ARG A 138 3.02 -15.62 8.24
N ILE A 139 2.29 -15.62 7.11
CA ILE A 139 1.67 -14.41 6.57
C ILE A 139 0.60 -13.90 7.52
N THR A 140 -0.26 -14.76 8.05
CA THR A 140 -1.39 -14.38 8.91
C THR A 140 -0.93 -13.69 10.19
N PHE A 141 0.23 -14.08 10.74
CA PHE A 141 0.80 -13.49 11.95
C PHE A 141 1.66 -12.24 11.71
N LEU A 142 1.76 -11.73 10.49
CA LEU A 142 2.52 -10.51 10.23
C LEU A 142 1.88 -9.30 10.94
N PRO A 143 2.67 -8.44 11.59
CA PRO A 143 2.14 -7.29 12.34
C PRO A 143 1.50 -6.22 11.44
N CYS A 144 1.79 -6.23 10.12
CA CYS A 144 1.26 -5.25 9.17
C CYS A 144 -0.26 -5.34 8.94
N TRP A 145 -0.92 -6.41 9.40
CA TRP A 145 -2.37 -6.55 9.29
C TRP A 145 -3.15 -5.71 10.29
N MET A 146 -2.50 -5.20 11.34
CA MET A 146 -3.16 -4.47 12.40
C MET A 146 -2.53 -3.10 12.60
N PHE A 147 -3.37 -2.10 12.86
CA PHE A 147 -2.87 -0.83 13.39
C PHE A 147 -2.42 -1.02 14.84
N SER A 148 -1.27 -0.43 15.18
CA SER A 148 -0.86 -0.32 16.57
C SER A 148 -1.97 0.32 17.39
N SER A 149 -2.35 -0.30 18.50
CA SER A 149 -3.23 0.31 19.50
C SER A 149 -2.55 1.58 19.99
N THR A 150 -3.09 2.73 19.60
CA THR A 150 -2.70 4.01 20.17
C THR A 150 -3.25 4.07 21.58
N SER A 151 -2.35 3.97 22.56
CA SER A 151 -2.53 4.56 23.89
C SER A 151 -2.78 6.06 23.78
#